data_AF-A0A9E5KFL6-F1
#
_entry.id   AF-A0A9E5KFL6-F1
#
_cell.length_a   1.000
_cell.length_b   1.000
_cell.length_c   1.000
_cell.angle_alpha   90.00
_cell.angle_beta   90.00
_cell.angle_gamma   90.00
#
_symmetry.space_group_name_H-M   'P 1'
#
loop_
_entity.id
_entity.type
_entity.pdbx_description
1 polymer ?
#
loop_
_entity_poly.entity_id
_entity_poly.type
_entity_poly.pdbx_seq_one_letter_code
_entity_poly.pdbx_strand_id
1 'polypeptide(L)'
;MKKLFILLTLLFVGYFNVEAQVYAVAASKTDYAKQKADGVITFRFGSDVLPETILTNGENFTENFKTKFDVPTYVGTFTMNENTEMNRLMLGRLLIMCGVEVVEFDGTQIPVFQFSNDQLK
;
A
#
# COMPACT_ATOMS: atom_id res chain seq x y z
N MET A 1 -0.29 30.65 39.32
CA MET A 1 0.13 29.26 39.05
C MET A 1 -1.05 28.30 39.27
N LYS A 2 -1.95 28.17 38.28
CA LYS A 2 -3.08 27.22 38.29
C LYS A 2 -3.42 26.75 36.86
N LYS A 3 -2.42 26.67 35.98
CA LYS A 3 -2.57 26.28 34.57
C LYS A 3 -1.67 25.08 34.22
N LEU A 4 -1.58 24.09 35.11
CA LEU A 4 -0.66 22.96 34.91
C LEU A 4 -1.25 21.58 35.24
N PHE A 5 -2.57 21.42 35.33
CA PHE A 5 -3.18 20.13 35.70
C PHE A 5 -4.24 19.58 34.74
N ILE A 6 -4.39 20.16 33.55
CA ILE A 6 -5.28 19.60 32.50
C ILE A 6 -4.44 19.28 31.25
N LEU A 7 -3.29 18.65 31.48
CA LEU A 7 -2.43 18.08 30.44
C LEU A 7 -2.23 16.56 30.70
N LEU A 8 -3.25 15.91 31.28
CA LEU A 8 -3.19 14.50 31.68
C LEU A 8 -4.36 13.67 31.14
N THR A 9 -5.06 14.16 30.11
CA THR A 9 -6.14 13.43 29.42
C THR A 9 -5.81 13.10 27.96
N LEU A 10 -4.56 13.34 27.53
CA LEU A 10 -4.04 12.98 26.20
C LEU A 10 -3.39 11.59 26.15
N LEU A 11 -3.51 10.78 27.22
CA LEU A 11 -3.01 9.41 27.29
C LEU A 11 -4.14 8.40 27.01
N PHE A 12 -4.77 8.54 25.86
CA PHE A 12 -5.28 7.37 25.14
C PHE A 12 -4.42 7.21 23.90
N VAL A 13 -3.17 6.82 24.14
CA VAL A 13 -2.41 6.08 23.15
C VAL A 13 -3.18 4.77 23.01
N GLY A 14 -4.03 4.70 21.99
CA GLY A 14 -4.58 3.44 21.54
C GLY A 14 -3.40 2.54 21.27
N TYR A 15 -3.16 1.60 22.18
CA TYR A 15 -2.38 0.41 21.92
C TYR A 15 -3.15 -0.35 20.84
N PHE A 16 -2.93 0.00 19.58
CA PHE A 16 -3.21 -0.91 18.48
C PHE A 16 -2.25 -2.08 18.67
N ASN A 17 -2.81 -3.23 19.01
CA ASN A 17 -2.10 -4.50 19.07
C ASN A 17 -1.38 -4.69 17.73
N VAL A 18 -0.05 -4.61 17.77
CA VAL A 18 0.80 -4.86 16.62
C VAL A 18 0.88 -6.38 16.46
N GLU A 19 -0.11 -6.96 15.80
CA GLU A 19 0.22 -8.08 14.93
C GLU A 19 1.05 -7.46 13.80
N ALA A 20 2.36 -7.75 13.79
CA ALA A 20 3.28 -7.25 12.79
C ALA A 20 2.97 -7.91 11.44
N GLN A 21 1.88 -7.48 10.80
CA GLN A 21 1.53 -7.88 9.44
C GLN A 21 2.35 -7.06 8.47
N VAL A 22 2.99 -7.73 7.51
CA VAL A 22 3.66 -7.06 6.40
C VAL A 22 2.59 -6.32 5.60
N TYR A 23 2.70 -5.00 5.52
CA TYR A 23 1.63 -4.16 4.99
C TYR A 23 2.08 -3.26 3.85
N ALA A 24 1.10 -2.83 3.06
CA ALA A 24 1.21 -1.70 2.15
C ALA A 24 0.10 -0.69 2.45
N VAL A 25 0.29 0.58 2.09
CA VAL A 25 -0.69 1.65 2.27
C VAL A 25 -1.05 2.20 0.90
N ALA A 26 -2.33 2.10 0.56
CA ALA A 26 -2.88 2.69 -0.64
C ALA A 26 -3.13 4.20 -0.44
N ALA A 27 -3.28 4.93 -1.55
CA ALA A 27 -3.73 6.31 -1.51
C ALA A 27 -5.15 6.43 -0.90
N SER A 28 -5.59 7.67 -0.61
CA SER A 28 -6.98 7.92 -0.17
C SER A 28 -7.98 7.37 -1.20
N LYS A 29 -9.23 7.07 -0.81
CA LYS A 29 -10.24 6.55 -1.75
C LYS A 29 -10.39 7.43 -3.01
N THR A 30 -10.39 8.75 -2.83
CA THR A 30 -10.49 9.72 -3.93
C THR A 30 -9.26 9.68 -4.84
N ASP A 31 -8.06 9.70 -4.26
CA ASP A 31 -6.82 9.68 -5.04
C ASP A 31 -6.60 8.33 -5.71
N TYR A 32 -6.95 7.24 -5.03
CA TYR A 32 -6.85 5.88 -5.55
C TYR A 32 -7.78 5.67 -6.73
N ALA A 33 -9.02 6.17 -6.67
CA ALA A 33 -9.94 6.11 -7.80
C ALA A 33 -9.36 6.82 -9.04
N LYS A 34 -8.71 7.98 -8.84
CA LYS A 34 -8.01 8.69 -9.90
C LYS A 34 -6.80 7.90 -10.42
N GLN A 35 -5.94 7.41 -9.54
CA GLN A 35 -4.78 6.59 -9.89
C GLN A 35 -5.16 5.34 -10.70
N LYS A 36 -6.23 4.67 -10.30
CA LYS A 36 -6.78 3.52 -11.02
C LYS A 36 -7.30 3.90 -12.39
N ALA A 37 -8.00 5.03 -12.54
CA ALA A 37 -8.45 5.54 -13.83
C ALA A 37 -7.28 5.93 -14.75
N ASP A 38 -6.23 6.51 -14.18
CA ASP A 38 -5.03 6.96 -14.88
C ASP A 38 -4.05 5.80 -15.20
N GLY A 39 -4.22 4.63 -14.57
CA GLY A 39 -3.31 3.49 -14.72
C GLY A 39 -1.96 3.67 -14.03
N VAL A 40 -1.88 4.61 -13.07
CA VAL A 40 -0.66 4.88 -12.29
C VAL A 40 -1.00 4.73 -10.82
N ILE A 41 -0.73 3.55 -10.28
CA ILE A 41 -1.10 3.19 -8.90
C ILE A 41 0.14 3.28 -8.01
N THR A 42 -0.01 3.83 -6.81
CA THR A 42 1.06 3.90 -5.82
C THR A 42 0.71 3.15 -4.54
N PHE A 43 1.74 2.57 -3.92
CA PHE A 43 1.67 1.99 -2.59
C PHE A 43 2.87 2.43 -1.78
N ARG A 44 2.66 2.86 -0.54
CA ARG A 44 3.74 3.00 0.44
C ARG A 44 3.89 1.68 1.18
N PHE A 45 5.06 1.07 1.12
CA PHE A 45 5.31 -0.22 1.76
C PHE A 45 5.70 -0.04 3.23
N GLY A 46 5.39 -1.03 4.07
CA GLY A 46 5.98 -1.16 5.40
C GLY A 46 7.47 -1.46 5.30
N SER A 47 8.22 -1.14 6.36
CA SER A 47 9.68 -1.33 6.42
C SER A 47 10.13 -2.78 6.31
N ASP A 48 9.22 -3.74 6.52
CA ASP A 48 9.51 -5.17 6.40
C ASP A 48 9.56 -5.64 4.94
N VAL A 49 9.07 -4.84 3.99
CA VAL A 49 9.17 -5.13 2.55
C VAL A 49 10.42 -4.47 1.99
N LEU A 50 11.41 -5.28 1.64
CA LEU A 50 12.67 -4.76 1.12
C LEU A 50 12.49 -4.16 -0.29
N PRO A 51 13.06 -2.98 -0.60
CA PRO A 51 12.96 -2.34 -1.90
C PRO A 51 13.42 -3.24 -3.06
N GLU A 52 14.49 -4.01 -2.85
CA GLU A 52 15.01 -4.97 -3.82
C GLU A 52 13.98 -6.06 -4.14
N THR A 53 13.21 -6.52 -3.15
CA THR A 53 12.16 -7.52 -3.37
C THR A 53 11.08 -6.99 -4.30
N ILE A 54 10.69 -5.72 -4.17
CA ILE A 54 9.70 -5.08 -5.04
C ILE A 54 10.22 -4.96 -6.47
N LEU A 55 11.48 -4.54 -6.63
CA LEU A 55 12.10 -4.38 -7.94
C LEU A 55 12.29 -5.74 -8.63
N THR A 56 12.90 -6.72 -7.95
CA THR A 56 13.14 -8.06 -8.48
C THR A 56 11.83 -8.79 -8.80
N ASN A 57 10.83 -8.78 -7.90
CA ASN A 57 9.55 -9.41 -8.21
C ASN A 57 8.81 -8.67 -9.33
N GLY A 58 8.97 -7.34 -9.42
CA GLY A 58 8.39 -6.49 -10.46
C GLY A 58 8.86 -6.84 -11.88
N GLU A 59 10.06 -7.40 -12.04
CA GLU A 59 10.59 -7.86 -13.34
C GLU A 59 9.71 -8.92 -14.00
N ASN A 60 9.00 -9.73 -13.19
CA ASN A 60 8.08 -10.77 -13.68
C ASN A 60 6.79 -10.20 -14.28
N PHE A 61 6.54 -8.90 -14.17
CA PHE A 61 5.29 -8.25 -14.57
C PHE A 61 5.50 -7.14 -15.61
N THR A 62 6.66 -7.12 -16.26
CA THR A 62 7.03 -6.07 -17.24
C THR A 62 6.11 -6.00 -18.45
N GLU A 63 5.39 -7.07 -18.78
CA GLU A 63 4.33 -7.08 -19.79
C GLU A 63 3.06 -6.32 -19.33
N ASN A 64 2.81 -6.27 -18.03
CA ASN A 64 1.61 -5.67 -17.44
C ASN A 64 1.84 -4.21 -17.02
N PHE A 65 2.98 -3.92 -16.39
CA PHE A 65 3.29 -2.59 -15.85
C PHE A 65 4.79 -2.36 -15.66
N LYS A 66 5.15 -1.08 -15.53
CA LYS A 66 6.49 -0.63 -15.15
C LYS A 66 6.52 -0.32 -13.66
N THR A 67 7.56 -0.80 -12.99
CA THR A 67 7.80 -0.59 -11.56
C THR A 67 8.87 0.47 -11.36
N LYS A 68 8.60 1.43 -10.46
CA LYS A 68 9.60 2.34 -9.90
C LYS A 68 9.46 2.35 -8.39
N PHE A 69 10.57 2.46 -7.67
CA PHE A 69 10.55 2.54 -6.22
C PHE A 69 11.36 3.74 -5.73
N ASP A 70 10.78 4.52 -4.83
CA ASP A 70 11.41 5.67 -4.18
C ASP A 70 11.83 5.30 -2.75
N VAL A 71 13.13 5.07 -2.56
CA VAL A 71 13.70 4.60 -1.28
C VAL A 71 13.44 5.57 -0.12
N PRO A 72 13.65 6.90 -0.24
CA PRO A 72 13.33 7.87 0.80
C PRO A 72 11.90 7.81 1.34
N THR A 73 10.90 7.55 0.49
CA THR A 73 9.48 7.58 0.88
C THR A 73 8.87 6.18 1.01
N TYR A 74 9.61 5.15 0.64
CA TYR A 74 9.15 3.76 0.58
C TYR A 74 7.94 3.57 -0.34
N VAL A 75 7.84 4.39 -1.39
CA VAL A 75 6.71 4.39 -2.33
C VAL A 75 7.09 3.64 -3.61
N GLY A 76 6.34 2.58 -3.90
CA GLY A 76 6.30 1.96 -5.22
C GLY A 76 5.28 2.67 -6.12
N THR A 77 5.69 2.97 -7.35
CA THR A 77 4.83 3.48 -8.42
C THR A 77 4.76 2.45 -9.54
N PHE A 78 3.52 2.08 -9.90
CA PHE A 78 3.22 1.04 -10.88
C PHE A 78 2.43 1.66 -12.02
N THR A 79 3.08 1.82 -13.16
CA THR A 79 2.48 2.39 -14.37
C THR A 79 2.05 1.26 -15.29
N MET A 80 0.75 1.05 -15.43
CA MET A 80 0.19 0.04 -16.32
C MET A 80 0.62 0.31 -17.77
N ASN A 81 1.03 -0.73 -18.48
CA ASN A 81 1.30 -0.63 -19.92
C ASN A 81 0.00 -0.41 -20.69
N GLU A 82 -1.03 -1.16 -20.30
CA GLU A 82 -2.42 -0.95 -20.67
C GLU A 82 -3.27 -0.97 -19.40
N ASN A 83 -4.19 -0.02 -19.24
CA ASN A 83 -5.01 0.10 -18.02
C ASN A 83 -6.19 -0.89 -18.00
N THR A 84 -5.90 -2.18 -18.14
CA THR A 84 -6.87 -3.26 -18.08
C THR A 84 -7.01 -3.80 -16.66
N GLU A 85 -8.18 -4.38 -16.35
CA GLU A 85 -8.41 -5.09 -15.10
C GLU A 85 -7.34 -6.17 -14.86
N MET A 86 -6.99 -6.95 -15.89
CA MET A 86 -6.00 -8.02 -15.79
C MET A 86 -4.62 -7.48 -15.35
N ASN A 87 -4.17 -6.36 -15.94
CA ASN A 87 -2.88 -5.77 -15.58
C ASN A 87 -2.87 -5.24 -14.13
N ARG A 88 -3.98 -4.64 -13.68
CA ARG A 88 -4.13 -4.22 -12.29
C ARG A 88 -4.17 -5.42 -11.34
N LEU A 89 -4.81 -6.53 -11.72
CA LEU A 89 -4.80 -7.75 -10.90
C LEU A 89 -3.41 -8.36 -10.76
N MET A 90 -2.53 -8.20 -11.76
CA MET A 90 -1.12 -8.62 -11.64
C MET A 90 -0.37 -7.80 -10.59
N LEU A 91 -0.76 -6.54 -10.34
CA LEU A 91 -0.22 -5.76 -9.23
C LEU A 91 -0.58 -6.39 -7.88
N GLY A 92 -1.79 -6.93 -7.73
CA GLY A 92 -2.19 -7.69 -6.54
C GLY A 92 -1.30 -8.92 -6.30
N ARG A 93 -0.92 -9.63 -7.38
CA ARG A 93 0.03 -10.75 -7.30
C ARG A 93 1.42 -10.30 -6.86
N LEU A 94 1.92 -9.18 -7.41
CA LEU A 94 3.19 -8.61 -6.98
C LEU A 94 3.19 -8.30 -5.47
N LEU A 95 2.12 -7.68 -4.96
CA LEU A 95 2.00 -7.37 -3.53
C LEU A 95 2.12 -8.65 -2.67
N ILE A 96 1.41 -9.71 -3.05
CA ILE A 96 1.49 -11.03 -2.39
C ILE A 96 2.92 -11.60 -2.46
N MET A 97 3.58 -11.53 -3.62
CA MET A 97 4.96 -12.01 -3.78
C MET A 97 5.97 -11.20 -2.95
N CYS A 98 5.68 -9.94 -2.67
CA CYS A 98 6.45 -9.09 -1.76
C CYS A 98 6.13 -9.34 -0.28
N GLY A 99 5.27 -10.33 0.02
CA GLY A 99 4.87 -10.70 1.37
C GLY A 99 3.79 -9.82 1.97
N VAL A 100 3.18 -8.89 1.22
CA VAL A 100 2.11 -8.03 1.74
C VAL A 100 0.89 -8.89 2.10
N GLU A 101 0.51 -8.87 3.37
CA GLU A 101 -0.65 -9.61 3.89
C GLU A 101 -1.90 -8.72 3.91
N VAL A 102 -1.71 -7.44 4.25
CA VAL A 102 -2.78 -6.44 4.33
C VAL A 102 -2.42 -5.15 3.60
N VAL A 103 -3.44 -4.51 3.04
CA VAL A 103 -3.37 -3.17 2.50
C VAL A 103 -4.20 -2.25 3.40
N GLU A 104 -3.55 -1.26 3.98
CA GLU A 104 -4.25 -0.15 4.63
C GLU A 104 -4.87 0.74 3.55
N PHE A 105 -6.19 0.90 3.62
CA PHE A 105 -6.95 1.77 2.72
C PHE A 105 -7.94 2.59 3.53
N ASP A 106 -7.70 3.91 3.59
CA ASP A 106 -8.55 4.86 4.32
C ASP A 106 -8.69 4.49 5.81
N GLY A 107 -7.56 4.13 6.46
CA GLY A 107 -7.51 3.75 7.87
C GLY A 107 -8.05 2.36 8.19
N THR A 108 -8.48 1.58 7.18
CA THR A 108 -8.93 0.20 7.35
C THR A 108 -7.88 -0.77 6.80
N GLN A 109 -7.51 -1.79 7.58
CA GLN A 109 -6.66 -2.87 7.10
C GLN A 109 -7.51 -3.91 6.37
N ILE A 110 -7.22 -4.13 5.10
CA ILE A 110 -7.94 -5.05 4.23
C ILE A 110 -6.97 -6.15 3.80
N PRO A 111 -7.32 -7.44 3.91
CA PRO A 111 -6.46 -8.51 3.38
C PRO A 111 -6.13 -8.27 1.91
N VAL A 112 -4.88 -8.50 1.50
CA VAL A 112 -4.40 -8.20 0.15
C VAL A 112 -5.24 -8.88 -0.95
N PHE A 113 -5.76 -10.08 -0.69
CA PHE A 113 -6.63 -10.80 -1.62
C PHE A 113 -7.96 -10.07 -1.82
N GLN A 114 -8.53 -9.54 -0.73
CA GLN A 114 -9.78 -8.80 -0.75
C GLN A 114 -9.57 -7.43 -1.41
N PHE A 115 -8.50 -6.73 -1.05
CA PHE A 115 -8.14 -5.48 -1.70
C PHE A 115 -7.96 -5.66 -3.22
N SER A 116 -7.29 -6.73 -3.64
CA SER A 116 -7.11 -7.03 -5.07
C SER A 116 -8.44 -7.27 -5.78
N ASN A 117 -9.36 -8.00 -5.15
CA ASN A 117 -10.66 -8.28 -5.73
C ASN A 117 -11.56 -7.03 -5.78
N ASP A 118 -11.49 -6.17 -4.77
CA ASP A 118 -12.45 -5.08 -4.62
C ASP A 118 -11.96 -3.78 -5.25
N GLN A 119 -10.64 -3.55 -5.27
CA GLN A 119 -10.03 -2.28 -5.67
C GLN A 119 -9.24 -2.38 -6.97
N LEU A 120 -8.59 -3.50 -7.27
CA LEU A 120 -7.80 -3.65 -8.50
C LEU A 120 -8.61 -4.14 -9.70
N LYS A 121 -9.77 -4.77 -9.49
CA LYS A 121 -10.73 -5.08 -10.56
C LYS A 121 -11.26 -3.82 -11.21
#